data_AF-A0A1I4BEI6-F1
#
_entry.id   AF-A0A1I4BEI6-F1
#
_cell.length_a   1.000
_cell.length_b   1.000
_cell.length_c   1.000
_cell.angle_alpha   90.00
_cell.angle_beta   90.00
_cell.angle_gamma   90.00
#
_symmetry.space_group_name_H-M   'P 1'
#
loop_
_entity.id
_entity.type
_entity.pdbx_description
1 polymer ?
#
loop_
_entity_poly.entity_id
_entity_poly.type
_entity_poly.pdbx_seq_one_letter_code
_entity_poly.pdbx_strand_id
1 'polypeptide(L)'
;MAKRTASRFCACQRKQVPPFARPREIELPAPYGKTVQYIIPHAETKTLAQALSPKGVKLIEVRGTWPQKNMALVKALYDYGFLRNDKITVGETQIGILDCISQYLYNSSEGKETELYGYSTACRSDRDSGRASLLRKRPLIRQSFLLN
;
A
#
# COMPACT_ATOMS: atom_id res chain seq x y z
N MET A 1 11.10 -3.92 18.26
CA MET A 1 10.90 -3.52 16.84
C MET A 1 9.49 -2.92 16.70
N ALA A 2 9.35 -1.64 16.38
CA ALA A 2 8.03 -1.03 16.20
C ALA A 2 7.34 -1.66 14.99
N LYS A 3 6.23 -2.37 15.20
CA LYS A 3 5.40 -2.92 14.12
C LYS A 3 5.01 -1.74 13.22
N ARG A 4 5.53 -1.67 11.99
CA ARG A 4 5.14 -0.64 11.00
C ARG A 4 3.69 -0.92 10.59
N THR A 5 2.74 -0.46 11.40
CA THR A 5 1.30 -0.58 11.14
C THR A 5 0.86 0.49 10.16
N ALA A 6 0.02 0.13 9.19
CA ALA A 6 -0.66 1.13 8.38
C ALA A 6 -1.63 1.94 9.26
N SER A 7 -1.93 3.17 8.85
CA SER A 7 -2.83 4.05 9.60
C SER A 7 -3.94 4.57 8.69
N ARG A 8 -5.17 4.57 9.20
CA ARG A 8 -6.31 5.24 8.60
C ARG A 8 -6.86 6.29 9.55
N PHE A 9 -7.57 7.28 9.04
CA PHE A 9 -8.34 8.21 9.86
C PHE A 9 -9.83 7.94 9.69
N CYS A 10 -10.53 7.65 10.79
CA CYS A 10 -11.97 7.42 10.80
C CYS A 10 -12.58 8.31 11.88
N ALA A 11 -13.55 9.14 11.50
CA ALA A 11 -14.14 10.16 12.36
C ALA A 11 -13.06 11.03 13.06
N CYS A 12 -12.09 11.52 12.27
CA CYS A 12 -10.93 12.32 12.73
C CYS A 12 -9.99 11.62 13.72
N GLN A 13 -10.16 10.32 14.01
CA GLN A 13 -9.25 9.56 14.85
C GLN A 13 -8.32 8.66 14.03
N ARG A 14 -7.01 8.71 14.32
CA ARG A 14 -6.02 7.81 13.73
C ARG A 14 -6.20 6.41 14.30
N LYS A 15 -6.53 5.45 13.44
CA LYS A 15 -6.58 4.02 13.78
C LYS A 15 -5.44 3.30 13.07
N GLN A 16 -4.58 2.65 13.85
CA GLN A 16 -3.60 1.72 13.31
C GLN A 16 -4.30 0.42 12.90
N VAL A 17 -3.90 -0.13 11.76
CA VAL A 17 -4.43 -1.40 11.25
C VAL A 17 -3.26 -2.35 10.98
N PRO A 18 -3.46 -3.67 11.16
CA PRO A 18 -2.42 -4.63 10.85
C PRO A 18 -2.12 -4.65 9.34
N PRO A 19 -0.92 -5.13 8.94
CA PRO A 19 -0.62 -5.41 7.54
C PRO A 19 -1.71 -6.27 6.89
N PHE A 20 -1.99 -6.03 5.61
CA PHE A 20 -3.02 -6.74 4.83
C PHE A 20 -4.46 -6.63 5.36
N ALA A 21 -4.74 -5.72 6.30
CA ALA A 21 -6.09 -5.50 6.79
C ALA A 21 -7.00 -4.84 5.73
N ARG A 22 -8.27 -5.24 5.74
CA ARG A 22 -9.36 -4.66 4.93
C ARG A 22 -9.05 -4.67 3.41
N PRO A 23 -8.88 -5.86 2.79
CA PRO A 23 -8.74 -5.94 1.35
C PRO A 23 -9.95 -5.28 0.67
N ARG A 24 -9.70 -4.57 -0.42
CA ARG A 24 -10.75 -4.01 -1.27
C ARG A 24 -10.42 -4.27 -2.72
N GLU A 25 -11.35 -4.87 -3.44
CA GLU A 25 -11.24 -5.01 -4.89
C GLU A 25 -11.50 -3.66 -5.56
N ILE A 26 -10.61 -3.26 -6.46
CA ILE A 26 -10.68 -2.04 -7.24
C ILE A 26 -10.40 -2.40 -8.69
N GLU A 27 -11.28 -1.94 -9.57
CA GLU A 27 -11.09 -2.04 -11.02
C GLU A 27 -10.21 -0.88 -11.49
N LEU A 28 -9.02 -1.21 -11.95
CA LEU A 28 -8.09 -0.28 -12.56
C LEU A 28 -8.27 -0.30 -14.09
N PRO A 29 -7.99 0.81 -14.79
CA PRO A 29 -8.01 0.82 -16.24
C PRO A 29 -7.06 -0.22 -16.83
N ALA A 30 -7.35 -0.66 -18.06
CA ALA A 30 -6.45 -1.54 -18.79
C ALA A 30 -5.02 -0.94 -18.86
N PRO A 31 -3.96 -1.76 -18.76
CA PRO A 31 -3.96 -3.23 -18.75
C PRO A 31 -4.11 -3.89 -17.37
N TYR A 32 -4.27 -3.13 -16.28
CA TYR A 32 -4.16 -3.65 -14.90
C TYR A 32 -5.37 -4.46 -14.44
N GLY A 33 -6.58 -4.11 -14.89
CA GLY A 33 -7.80 -4.82 -14.54
C GLY A 33 -8.15 -4.78 -13.04
N LYS A 34 -8.81 -5.82 -12.55
CA LYS A 34 -9.25 -5.91 -11.15
C LYS A 34 -8.11 -6.32 -10.22
N THR A 35 -7.87 -5.52 -9.19
CA THR A 35 -6.79 -5.76 -8.22
C THR A 35 -7.28 -5.58 -6.78
N VAL A 36 -6.70 -6.34 -5.85
CA VAL A 36 -6.98 -6.21 -4.42
C VAL A 36 -6.00 -5.23 -3.80
N GLN A 37 -6.51 -4.14 -3.25
CA GLN A 37 -5.71 -3.12 -2.59
C GLN A 37 -5.87 -3.15 -1.07
N TYR A 38 -4.75 -2.90 -0.38
CA TYR A 38 -4.66 -2.89 1.08
C TYR A 38 -4.34 -1.48 1.57
N ILE A 39 -4.56 -1.23 2.86
CA ILE A 39 -4.20 0.05 3.48
C ILE A 39 -2.67 0.10 3.65
N ILE A 40 -2.04 1.14 3.11
CA ILE A 40 -0.58 1.32 3.15
C ILE A 40 -0.25 2.53 4.05
N PRO A 41 0.79 2.46 4.89
CA PRO A 41 1.24 3.63 5.63
C PRO A 41 1.76 4.70 4.66
N HIS A 42 1.07 5.85 4.61
CA HIS A 42 1.52 7.01 3.84
C HIS A 42 1.42 8.29 4.67
N ALA A 43 2.43 9.17 4.54
CA ALA A 43 2.52 10.40 5.33
C ALA A 43 1.36 11.37 5.04
N GLU A 44 0.88 11.39 3.80
CA GLU A 44 -0.23 12.24 3.34
C GLU A 44 -1.53 12.03 4.12
N THR A 45 -1.74 10.85 4.72
CA THR A 45 -2.93 10.60 5.55
C THR A 45 -3.05 11.57 6.73
N LYS A 46 -1.92 12.09 7.25
CA LYS A 46 -1.90 13.05 8.36
C LYS A 46 -2.24 14.45 7.89
N THR A 47 -1.61 14.92 6.82
CA THR A 47 -1.80 16.29 6.30
C THR A 47 -3.16 16.46 5.65
N LEU A 48 -3.65 15.45 4.92
CA LEU A 48 -4.99 15.47 4.33
C LEU A 48 -6.09 15.49 5.40
N ALA A 49 -5.91 14.80 6.53
CA ALA A 49 -6.87 14.84 7.63
C ALA A 49 -7.02 16.25 8.22
N GLN A 50 -5.90 16.98 8.37
CA GLN A 50 -5.93 18.36 8.83
C GLN A 50 -6.60 19.29 7.81
N ALA A 51 -6.19 19.20 6.54
CA ALA A 51 -6.70 20.06 5.47
C ALA A 51 -8.20 19.84 5.16
N LEU A 52 -8.69 18.61 5.34
CA LEU A 52 -10.08 18.24 5.04
C LEU A 52 -10.99 18.26 6.27
N SER A 53 -10.47 18.57 7.46
CA SER A 53 -11.24 18.70 8.70
C SER A 53 -12.46 19.65 8.56
N PRO A 54 -12.33 20.85 7.93
CA PRO A 54 -13.48 21.76 7.76
C PRO A 54 -14.56 21.24 6.80
N LYS A 55 -14.24 20.21 5.99
CA LYS A 55 -15.13 19.69 4.94
C LYS A 55 -15.95 18.49 5.42
N GLY A 56 -15.88 18.13 6.70
CA GLY A 56 -16.68 17.04 7.29
C GLY A 56 -16.33 15.66 6.74
N VAL A 57 -15.10 15.44 6.27
CA VAL A 57 -14.67 14.15 5.72
C VAL A 57 -14.57 13.11 6.83
N LYS A 58 -15.36 12.03 6.73
CA LYS A 58 -15.47 10.99 7.77
C LYS A 58 -14.38 9.92 7.69
N LEU A 59 -13.77 9.70 6.53
CA LEU A 59 -12.80 8.62 6.29
C LEU A 59 -11.70 9.06 5.33
N ILE A 60 -10.45 8.86 5.75
CA ILE A 60 -9.26 9.02 4.89
C ILE A 60 -8.41 7.76 5.04
N GLU A 61 -8.18 7.09 3.93
CA GLU A 61 -7.34 5.90 3.83
C GLU A 61 -6.53 5.98 2.54
N VAL A 62 -5.24 5.67 2.63
CA VAL A 62 -4.39 5.48 1.44
C VAL A 62 -4.29 3.99 1.21
N ARG A 63 -4.59 3.61 -0.03
CA ARG A 63 -4.56 2.22 -0.48
C ARG A 63 -3.61 2.07 -1.64
N GLY A 64 -3.03 0.89 -1.75
CA GLY A 64 -2.28 0.50 -2.92
C GLY A 64 -2.14 -1.01 -2.99
N THR A 65 -1.55 -1.44 -4.10
CA THR A 65 -1.17 -2.83 -4.35
C THR A 65 0.16 -2.83 -5.09
N TRP A 66 0.96 -3.85 -4.84
CA TRP A 66 2.10 -4.20 -5.71
C TRP A 66 1.62 -5.20 -6.77
N PRO A 67 2.46 -5.54 -7.78
CA PRO A 67 2.18 -6.62 -8.72
C PRO A 67 1.78 -7.91 -7.99
N GLN A 68 0.91 -8.72 -8.59
CA GLN A 68 0.31 -9.89 -7.92
C GLN A 68 1.37 -10.87 -7.39
N LYS A 69 2.43 -11.14 -8.17
CA LYS A 69 3.55 -12.00 -7.75
C LYS A 69 4.23 -11.47 -6.48
N ASN A 70 4.48 -10.16 -6.42
CA ASN A 70 5.09 -9.51 -5.26
C ASN A 70 4.15 -9.55 -4.05
N MET A 71 2.86 -9.30 -4.26
CA MET A 71 1.87 -9.38 -3.19
C MET A 71 1.76 -10.78 -2.60
N ALA A 72 1.79 -11.82 -3.45
CA ALA A 72 1.78 -13.22 -3.00
C ALA A 72 3.03 -13.55 -2.18
N LEU A 73 4.21 -13.13 -2.66
CA LEU A 73 5.47 -13.34 -1.95
C LEU A 73 5.49 -12.63 -0.59
N VAL A 74 5.20 -11.33 -0.53
CA VAL A 74 5.24 -10.57 0.73
C VAL A 74 4.21 -11.11 1.71
N LYS A 75 3.02 -11.54 1.23
CA LYS A 75 2.01 -12.16 2.08
C LYS A 75 2.49 -13.49 2.64
N ALA A 76 3.11 -14.36 1.82
CA ALA A 76 3.70 -15.60 2.32
C ALA A 76 4.81 -15.32 3.36
N LEU A 77 5.72 -14.38 3.07
CA LEU A 77 6.77 -13.98 4.02
C LEU A 77 6.21 -13.44 5.35
N TYR A 78 5.08 -12.73 5.30
CA TYR A 78 4.39 -12.25 6.48
C TYR A 78 3.70 -13.38 7.26
N ASP A 79 2.92 -14.22 6.57
CA ASP A 79 2.10 -15.27 7.19
C ASP A 79 2.97 -16.33 7.89
N TYR A 80 4.12 -16.68 7.30
CA TYR A 80 5.09 -17.62 7.90
C TYR A 80 6.06 -16.95 8.88
N GLY A 81 6.00 -15.63 9.06
CA GLY A 81 6.81 -14.92 10.05
C GLY A 81 8.25 -14.60 9.62
N PHE A 82 8.63 -14.81 8.36
CA PHE A 82 9.95 -14.43 7.83
C PHE A 82 10.25 -12.94 8.00
N LEU A 83 9.21 -12.08 7.95
CA LEU A 83 9.36 -10.64 8.16
C LEU A 83 9.79 -10.24 9.58
N ARG A 84 9.84 -11.18 10.54
CA ARG A 84 10.45 -10.95 11.87
C ARG A 84 11.98 -10.89 11.81
N ASN A 85 12.56 -11.37 10.71
CA ASN A 85 14.00 -11.56 10.53
C ASN A 85 14.63 -12.36 11.68
N ASP A 86 14.00 -13.48 12.04
CA ASP A 86 14.52 -14.37 13.07
C ASP A 86 15.91 -14.87 12.66
N LYS A 87 16.83 -14.92 13.63
CA LYS A 87 18.19 -15.40 13.39
C LYS A 87 18.21 -16.92 13.32
N ILE A 88 18.77 -17.45 12.25
CA ILE A 88 19.01 -18.89 12.05
C ILE A 88 20.52 -19.15 11.96
N THR A 89 20.93 -20.37 12.30
CA THR A 89 22.31 -20.82 12.15
C THR A 89 22.42 -21.64 10.88
N VAL A 90 23.31 -21.22 9.97
CA VAL A 90 23.61 -21.93 8.72
C VAL A 90 25.11 -22.23 8.72
N GLY A 91 25.46 -23.51 8.88
CA GLY A 91 26.84 -23.89 9.18
C GLY A 91 27.30 -23.30 10.51
N GLU A 92 28.35 -22.47 10.47
CA GLU A 92 28.91 -21.80 11.64
C GLU A 92 28.43 -20.34 11.80
N THR A 93 27.63 -19.84 10.85
CA THR A 93 27.25 -18.43 10.79
C THR A 93 25.82 -18.23 11.27
N GLN A 94 25.61 -17.23 12.13
CA GLN A 94 24.27 -16.77 12.51
C GLN A 94 23.82 -15.63 11.58
N ILE A 95 22.72 -15.85 10.86
CA ILE A 95 22.21 -14.90 9.85
C ILE A 95 20.70 -14.70 10.03
N GLY A 96 20.21 -13.50 9.71
CA GLY A 96 18.78 -13.22 9.65
C GLY A 96 18.14 -13.89 8.44
N ILE A 97 17.05 -14.60 8.64
CA ILE A 97 16.40 -15.34 7.54
C ILE A 97 15.89 -14.41 6.43
N LEU A 98 15.48 -13.19 6.78
CA LEU A 98 15.05 -12.19 5.80
C LEU A 98 16.25 -11.63 5.02
N ASP A 99 17.41 -11.51 5.67
CA ASP A 99 18.63 -11.04 5.01
C ASP A 99 19.07 -12.00 3.90
N CYS A 100 18.99 -13.31 4.13
CA CYS A 100 19.23 -14.33 3.10
C CYS A 100 18.26 -14.20 1.92
N ILE A 101 16.96 -14.10 2.21
CA ILE A 101 15.92 -13.98 1.19
C ILE A 101 16.10 -12.69 0.38
N SER A 102 16.37 -11.57 1.06
CA SER A 102 16.64 -10.29 0.42
C SER A 102 17.88 -10.32 -0.47
N GLN A 103 18.97 -10.95 -0.03
CA GLN A 103 20.17 -11.11 -0.86
C GLN A 103 19.92 -11.94 -2.11
N TYR A 104 19.17 -13.04 -2.00
CA TYR A 104 18.81 -13.84 -3.17
C TYR A 104 17.96 -13.03 -4.15
N LEU A 105 16.87 -12.42 -3.66
CA LEU A 105 15.95 -11.65 -4.49
C LEU A 105 16.65 -10.47 -5.18
N TYR A 106 17.57 -9.79 -4.47
CA TYR A 106 18.34 -8.68 -5.03
C TYR A 106 19.24 -9.09 -6.20
N ASN A 107 19.68 -10.34 -6.25
CA ASN A 107 20.55 -10.84 -7.31
C ASN A 107 19.78 -11.57 -8.42
N SER A 108 18.61 -12.12 -8.12
CA SER A 108 17.74 -12.83 -9.06
C SER A 108 17.11 -11.91 -10.12
N SER A 109 16.78 -12.45 -11.30
CA SER A 109 15.98 -11.75 -12.30
C SER A 109 14.54 -11.54 -11.80
N GLU A 110 14.00 -12.50 -11.05
CA GLU A 110 12.65 -12.45 -10.49
C GLU A 110 12.42 -11.31 -9.49
N GLY A 111 13.48 -10.85 -8.81
CA GLY A 111 13.42 -9.70 -7.91
C GLY A 111 13.63 -8.35 -8.61
N LYS A 112 14.18 -8.34 -9.83
CA LYS A 112 14.50 -7.12 -10.59
C LYS A 112 13.47 -6.79 -11.65
N GLU A 113 12.81 -7.79 -12.19
CA GLU A 113 11.92 -7.64 -13.33
C GLU A 113 10.45 -7.76 -12.91
N THR A 114 9.62 -6.90 -13.50
CA THR A 114 8.16 -6.98 -13.38
C THR A 114 7.56 -6.66 -14.74
N GLU A 115 6.66 -7.52 -15.21
CA GLU A 115 6.04 -7.38 -16.53
C GLU A 115 5.19 -6.11 -16.65
N LEU A 116 4.57 -5.71 -15.55
CA LEU A 116 3.68 -4.55 -15.51
C LEU A 116 3.86 -3.79 -14.20
N TYR A 117 4.18 -2.50 -14.31
CA TYR A 117 4.30 -1.59 -13.17
C TYR A 117 3.63 -0.25 -13.49
N GLY A 118 2.81 0.22 -12.56
CA GLY A 118 2.16 1.52 -12.67
C GLY A 118 1.73 2.04 -11.32
N TYR A 119 1.67 3.36 -11.21
CA TYR A 119 1.17 4.05 -10.03
C TYR A 119 -0.09 4.82 -10.40
N SER A 120 -1.13 4.68 -9.58
CA SER A 120 -2.35 5.48 -9.72
C SER A 120 -2.86 5.90 -8.35
N THR A 121 -3.27 7.16 -8.24
CA THR A 121 -3.86 7.71 -7.02
C THR A 121 -5.34 7.96 -7.28
N ALA A 122 -6.21 7.25 -6.57
CA ALA A 122 -7.66 7.42 -6.67
C ALA A 122 -8.22 7.94 -5.34
N CYS A 123 -8.86 9.11 -5.38
CA CYS A 123 -9.53 9.71 -4.23
C CYS A 123 -11.04 9.45 -4.32
N ARG A 124 -11.63 8.79 -3.32
CA ARG A 124 -13.08 8.63 -3.20
C ARG A 124 -13.56 9.27 -1.91
N SER A 125 -14.54 10.17 -2.02
CA SER A 125 -15.25 10.73 -0.87
C SER A 125 -16.69 10.23 -0.86
N ASP A 126 -17.06 9.40 0.12
CA ASP A 126 -18.46 9.10 0.36
C ASP A 126 -19.04 10.26 1.19
N ARG A 127 -19.70 11.22 0.51
CA ARG A 127 -20.51 12.24 1.15
C ARG A 127 -21.86 11.62 1.50
N ASP A 128 -22.11 11.48 2.79
CA ASP A 128 -23.33 10.95 3.36
C ASP A 128 -24.44 12.02 3.28
N SER A 129 -25.00 12.24 2.09
CA SER A 129 -26.31 12.90 1.84
C SER A 129 -26.56 13.09 0.33
N GLY A 130 -27.36 12.20 -0.28
CA GLY A 130 -28.46 12.57 -1.19
C GLY A 130 -28.24 13.48 -2.42
N ARG A 131 -27.04 13.68 -2.96
CA ARG A 131 -26.86 14.31 -4.29
C ARG A 131 -25.65 13.75 -5.01
N ALA A 132 -25.88 12.84 -5.95
CA ALA A 132 -24.92 12.51 -6.98
C ALA A 132 -24.76 13.72 -7.91
N SER A 133 -23.91 14.68 -7.54
CA SER A 133 -23.46 15.71 -8.48
C SER A 133 -22.32 15.14 -9.30
N LEU A 134 -22.56 14.92 -10.59
CA LEU A 134 -21.53 14.69 -11.61
C LEU A 134 -20.36 15.66 -11.39
N LEU A 135 -19.23 15.13 -10.92
CA LEU A 135 -17.97 15.86 -10.97
C LEU A 135 -17.50 15.88 -12.42
N ARG A 136 -17.64 17.06 -13.03
CA ARG A 136 -17.15 17.40 -14.36
C ARG A 136 -15.74 16.84 -14.57
N LYS A 137 -15.56 16.11 -15.68
CA LYS A 137 -14.25 15.83 -16.28
C LYS A 137 -13.50 17.16 -16.41
N ARG A 138 -12.49 17.39 -15.59
CA ARG A 138 -11.41 18.35 -15.86
C ARG A 138 -10.11 17.54 -15.94
N PRO A 139 -9.25 17.81 -16.93
CA PRO A 139 -8.11 16.97 -17.21
C PRO A 139 -7.13 17.02 -16.04
N LEU A 140 -6.64 15.84 -15.63
CA LEU A 140 -5.59 15.68 -14.63
C LEU A 140 -4.38 16.52 -15.02
N ILE A 141 -4.01 17.43 -14.13
CA ILE A 141 -2.69 18.05 -14.11
C ILE A 141 -1.68 16.91 -13.91
N ARG A 142 -0.84 16.69 -14.92
CA ARG A 142 0.38 15.88 -14.82
C ARG A 142 1.25 16.45 -13.69
N GLN A 143 1.39 15.73 -12.59
CA GLN A 143 2.57 15.85 -11.75
C GLN A 143 3.42 14.60 -11.97
N SER A 144 4.27 14.68 -12.99
CA SER A 144 5.41 13.79 -13.15
C SER A 144 6.43 14.15 -12.08
N PHE A 145 6.54 13.36 -11.02
CA PHE A 145 7.76 13.35 -10.20
C PHE A 145 8.74 12.40 -10.88
N LEU A 146 9.64 12.99 -11.69
CA LEU A 146 10.91 12.37 -12.05
C LEU A 146 11.74 12.32 -10.75
N LEU A 147 12.01 11.11 -10.26
CA LEU A 147 13.07 10.86 -9.30
C LEU A 147 14.37 10.69 -10.11
N ASN A 148 15.24 11.70 -10.04
CA ASN A 148 16.69 11.50 -10.18
C ASN A 148 17.23 11.02 -8.84
#